data_AF-A0A6A9T2E0-F1
#
_entry.id   AF-A0A6A9T2E0-F1
#
_cell.length_a   1.000
_cell.length_b   1.000
_cell.length_c   1.000
_cell.angle_alpha   90.00
_cell.angle_beta   90.00
_cell.angle_gamma   90.00
#
_symmetry.space_group_name_H-M   'P 1'
#
loop_
_entity.id
_entity.type
_entity.pdbx_description
1 polymer ?
#
loop_
_entity_poly.entity_id
_entity_poly.type
_entity_poly.pdbx_seq_one_letter_code
_entity_poly.pdbx_strand_id
1 'polypeptide(L)' 'MELRKHELVDAFSEAVGEQKAEQMIERATTEAGVSARRTLSKEDALSVFDQIANDDDVGSMVRVSANTLKTQIRSGQLGS' A
#
# COMPACT_ATOMS: atom_id res chain seq x y z
N MET A 1 -0.97 -3.66 -15.62
CA MET A 1 -0.99 -4.48 -14.39
C MET A 1 -2.00 -3.85 -13.45
N GLU A 2 -2.93 -4.64 -12.98
CA GLU A 2 -3.94 -4.23 -12.00
C GLU A 2 -3.71 -5.04 -10.72
N LEU A 3 -3.75 -4.35 -9.58
CA LEU A 3 -3.52 -4.90 -8.25
C LEU A 3 -4.83 -4.86 -7.47
N ARG A 4 -5.24 -5.96 -6.86
CA ARG A 4 -6.39 -5.95 -5.95
C ARG A 4 -5.99 -5.28 -4.65
N LYS A 5 -6.92 -4.51 -4.08
CA LYS A 5 -6.69 -3.85 -2.78
C LYS A 5 -6.26 -4.85 -1.68
N HIS A 6 -6.82 -6.06 -1.67
CA HIS A 6 -6.43 -7.10 -0.70
C HIS A 6 -4.96 -7.51 -0.86
N GLU A 7 -4.39 -7.51 -2.06
CA GLU A 7 -2.99 -7.91 -2.26
C GLU A 7 -2.03 -6.90 -1.63
N LEU A 8 -2.43 -5.62 -1.59
CA LEU A 8 -1.67 -4.60 -0.87
C LEU A 8 -1.77 -4.78 0.65
N VAL A 9 -2.95 -5.16 1.15
CA VAL A 9 -3.17 -5.47 2.57
C VAL A 9 -2.35 -6.67 2.99
N ASP A 10 -2.44 -7.77 2.25
CA ASP A 10 -1.72 -9.03 2.52
C ASP A 10 -0.22 -8.77 2.56
N ALA A 11 0.33 -8.11 1.53
CA ALA A 11 1.76 -7.82 1.46
C ALA A 11 2.24 -6.88 2.58
N PHE A 12 1.39 -5.96 3.04
CA PHE A 12 1.75 -5.03 4.10
C PHE A 12 1.53 -5.59 5.50
N SER A 13 0.63 -6.57 5.64
CA SER A 13 0.30 -7.23 6.90
C SER A 13 1.51 -7.88 7.57
N GLU A 14 2.48 -8.37 6.79
CA GLU A 14 3.72 -8.95 7.30
C GLU A 14 4.52 -7.96 8.16
N ALA A 15 4.40 -6.65 7.90
CA ALA A 15 5.15 -5.62 8.61
C ALA A 15 4.39 -5.01 9.79
N VAL A 16 3.07 -4.90 9.71
CA VAL A 16 2.26 -4.13 10.68
C VAL A 16 1.12 -4.90 11.33
N GLY A 17 0.87 -6.14 10.89
CA GLY A 17 -0.31 -6.93 11.23
C GLY A 17 -1.52 -6.61 10.35
N GLU A 18 -2.36 -7.61 10.09
CA GLU A 18 -3.50 -7.56 9.17
C GLU A 18 -4.46 -6.39 9.45
N GLN A 19 -4.99 -6.30 10.68
CA GLN A 19 -5.94 -5.25 11.06
C GLN A 19 -5.36 -3.83 10.85
N LYS A 20 -4.07 -3.63 11.13
CA LYS A 20 -3.42 -2.34 10.96
C LYS A 20 -3.13 -2.07 9.48
N ALA A 21 -2.74 -3.09 8.73
CA ALA A 21 -2.54 -2.98 7.29
C ALA A 21 -3.84 -2.57 6.59
N GLU A 22 -4.97 -3.19 6.93
CA GLU A 22 -6.29 -2.81 6.42
C GLU A 22 -6.59 -1.34 6.69
N GLN A 23 -6.47 -0.89 7.95
CA GLN A 23 -6.75 0.50 8.32
C GLN A 23 -5.87 1.50 7.57
N MET A 24 -4.57 1.20 7.45
CA MET A 24 -3.60 2.09 6.79
C MET A 24 -3.83 2.15 5.28
N ILE A 25 -4.12 1.01 4.64
CA ILE A 25 -4.43 0.96 3.21
C ILE A 25 -5.78 1.64 2.94
N GLU A 26 -6.80 1.45 3.80
CA GLU A 26 -8.10 2.12 3.68
C GLU A 26 -7.95 3.65 3.74
N ARG A 27 -7.22 4.14 4.75
CA ARG A 27 -6.89 5.56 4.91
C ARG A 27 -6.14 6.09 3.69
N ALA A 28 -5.05 5.44 3.30
CA ALA A 28 -4.21 5.86 2.19
C ALA A 28 -4.93 5.83 0.84
N THR A 29 -5.81 4.86 0.59
CA THR A 29 -6.65 4.83 -0.62
C THR A 29 -7.67 5.97 -0.64
N THR A 30 -8.15 6.40 0.51
CA THR A 30 -9.03 7.57 0.64
C THR A 30 -8.26 8.86 0.36
N GLU A 31 -7.08 9.02 0.97
CA GLU A 31 -6.21 10.19 0.77
C GLU A 31 -5.69 10.30 -0.68
N ALA A 32 -5.44 9.17 -1.34
CA ALA A 32 -5.07 9.11 -2.76
C ALA A 32 -6.27 9.26 -3.73
N GLY A 33 -7.51 9.33 -3.24
CA GLY A 33 -8.70 9.49 -4.07
C GLY A 33 -9.11 8.25 -4.86
N VAL A 34 -8.69 7.06 -4.44
CA VAL A 34 -8.91 5.77 -5.13
C VAL A 34 -9.71 4.74 -4.32
N SER A 35 -10.25 5.13 -3.16
CA SER A 35 -10.95 4.25 -2.21
C SER A 35 -12.12 3.46 -2.80
N ALA A 36 -12.84 4.01 -3.78
CA ALA A 36 -13.96 3.33 -4.44
C ALA A 36 -13.55 2.16 -5.36
N ARG A 37 -12.26 2.02 -5.68
CA ARG A 37 -11.77 1.03 -6.64
C ARG A 37 -11.38 -0.26 -5.93
N ARG A 38 -11.92 -1.40 -6.40
CA ARG A 38 -11.52 -2.74 -5.94
C ARG A 38 -10.14 -3.15 -6.48
N THR A 39 -9.82 -2.67 -7.67
CA THR A 39 -8.54 -2.86 -8.35
C THR A 39 -7.87 -1.50 -8.56
N LEU A 40 -6.56 -1.48 -8.37
CA LEU A 40 -5.73 -0.29 -8.46
C LEU A 40 -4.78 -0.47 -9.62
N SER A 41 -4.59 0.59 -10.40
CA SER A 41 -3.48 0.62 -11.35
C SER A 41 -2.14 0.58 -10.60
N LYS A 42 -1.07 0.27 -11.31
CA LYS A 42 0.30 0.37 -10.77
C LYS A 42 0.56 1.75 -10.14
N GLU A 43 0.13 2.82 -10.80
CA GLU A 43 0.33 4.21 -10.33
C GLU A 43 -0.51 4.54 -9.10
N ASP A 44 -1.76 4.07 -9.06
CA ASP A 44 -2.61 4.22 -7.87
C ASP A 44 -2.01 3.50 -6.67
N ALA A 45 -1.54 2.25 -6.85
CA ALA A 45 -0.93 1.47 -5.78
C ALA A 45 0.36 2.11 -5.24
N LEU A 46 1.18 2.68 -6.13
CA LEU A 46 2.35 3.47 -5.72
C LEU A 46 1.94 4.71 -4.92
N SER A 47 0.89 5.41 -5.36
CA SER A 47 0.38 6.60 -4.68
C SER A 47 -0.13 6.28 -3.28
N VAL A 48 -0.79 5.13 -3.10
CA VAL A 48 -1.23 4.63 -1.78
C VAL A 48 -0.04 4.43 -0.84
N PHE A 49 1.01 3.74 -1.29
CA PHE A 49 2.19 3.54 -0.45
C PHE A 49 3.03 4.82 -0.27
N ASP A 50 2.95 5.78 -1.19
CA ASP A 50 3.51 7.11 -1.00
C ASP A 50 2.78 7.88 0.12
N GLN A 51 1.45 7.79 0.24
CA GLN A 51 0.74 8.37 1.39
C GLN A 51 1.23 7.74 2.70
N ILE A 52 1.32 6.41 2.75
CA ILE A 52 1.78 5.70 3.95
C ILE A 52 3.23 6.07 4.32
N ALA A 53 4.13 6.14 3.35
CA ALA A 53 5.55 6.41 3.61
C ALA A 53 5.81 7.86 4.07
N ASN A 54 4.95 8.79 3.65
CA ASN A 54 5.04 10.21 3.99
C ASN A 54 4.15 10.60 5.19
N ASP A 55 3.44 9.65 5.79
CA ASP A 55 2.69 9.90 7.03
C ASP A 55 3.69 10.17 8.18
N ASP A 56 3.57 11.36 8.79
CA ASP A 56 4.46 11.80 9.87
C ASP A 56 4.27 10.98 11.16
N ASP A 57 3.10 10.35 11.32
CA ASP A 57 2.76 9.59 12.52
C ASP A 57 3.22 8.12 12.45
N VAL A 58 3.78 7.67 11.32
CA VAL A 58 4.23 6.28 11.17
C VAL A 58 5.70 6.08 11.54
N GLY A 59 5.99 5.00 12.27
CA GLY A 59 7.35 4.63 12.66
C GLY A 59 8.24 4.24 11.48
N SER A 60 9.56 4.31 11.66
CA SER A 60 10.55 4.08 10.59
C SER A 60 10.39 2.72 9.90
N MET A 61 10.02 1.65 10.61
CA MET A 61 9.81 0.34 10.01
C MET A 61 8.65 0.32 9.00
N VAL A 62 7.56 1.04 9.29
CA VAL A 62 6.41 1.18 8.39
C VAL A 62 6.84 1.87 7.10
N ARG A 63 7.60 2.97 7.22
CA ARG A 63 8.12 3.71 6.06
C ARG A 63 9.04 2.86 5.20
N VAL A 64 9.93 2.07 5.83
CA VAL A 64 10.80 1.14 5.12
C VAL A 64 9.97 0.09 4.38
N SER A 65 9.01 -0.54 5.05
CA SER A 65 8.13 -1.54 4.44
C SER A 65 7.35 -0.97 3.23
N ALA A 66 6.74 0.22 3.38
CA ALA A 66 6.04 0.88 2.28
C ALA A 66 6.96 1.16 1.07
N ASN A 67 8.20 1.59 1.30
CA ASN A 67 9.18 1.79 0.22
C ASN A 67 9.66 0.47 -0.43
N THR A 68 9.77 -0.60 0.34
CA THR A 68 10.04 -1.94 -0.20
C THR A 68 8.90 -2.41 -1.10
N LEU A 69 7.65 -2.28 -0.66
CA LEU A 69 6.47 -2.66 -1.45
C LEU A 69 6.34 -1.83 -2.73
N LYS A 70 6.63 -0.52 -2.69
CA LYS A 70 6.75 0.31 -3.90
C LYS A 70 7.77 -0.25 -4.90
N THR A 71 8.91 -0.76 -4.40
CA THR A 71 9.94 -1.37 -5.25
C THR A 71 9.43 -2.66 -5.89
N GLN A 72 8.76 -3.52 -5.13
CA GLN A 72 8.15 -4.75 -5.64
C GLN A 72 7.07 -4.48 -6.69
N ILE A 73 6.21 -3.49 -6.47
CA ILE A 73 5.21 -3.03 -7.45
C ILE A 73 5.88 -2.50 -8.72
N ARG A 74 6.97 -1.73 -8.59
CA ARG A 74 7.73 -1.21 -9.75
C ARG A 74 8.31 -2.35 -10.59
N SER A 75 8.84 -3.38 -9.93
CA SER A 75 9.44 -4.57 -10.54
C SER A 75 8.41 -5.60 -11.04
N GLY A 76 7.12 -5.44 -10.71
CA GLY A 76 6.06 -6.38 -11.09
C GLY A 76 6.03 -7.66 -10.26
N GLN A 77 6.63 -7.66 -9.06
CA GLN A 77 6.66 -8.83 -8.15
C GLN A 77 5.39 -8.96 -7.31
N LEU A 78 4.58 -7.91 -7.23
CA LEU A 78 3.28 -7.88 -6.54
C LEU A 78 2.16 -7.97 -7.59
N GLY A 79 1.14 -8.79 -7.35
CA GLY A 79 0.01 -8.98 -8.27
C GLY A 79 0.26 -9.93 -9.45
N SER A 80 1.16 -10.90 -9.28
CA SER A 80 1.42 -12.00 -10.23
C SER A 80 0.60 -13.24 -9.93
#